data_AF-A0A418B802-F1
#
_entry.id   AF-A0A418B802-F1
#
_cell.length_a   1.000
_cell.length_b   1.000
_cell.length_c   1.000
_cell.angle_alpha   90.00
_cell.angle_beta   90.00
_cell.angle_gamma   90.00
#
_symmetry.space_group_name_H-M   'P 1'
#
loop_
_entity.id
_entity.type
_entity.pdbx_description
1 polymer ?
#
loop_
_entity_poly.entity_id
_entity_poly.type
_entity_poly.pdbx_seq_one_letter_code
_entity_poly.pdbx_strand_id
1 'polypeptide(L)'
;MQASPVYNLARLSQLVTMAKNKGRREAQMAIDSLKDLFLNNLLPNRKLLFFHQRPIHRSDVSQEYLVIWYFEHCVKVAYAQLISALASGMDDAIEAHKRACIRAVIALLTDKPEQENVLLTMLVNKLGDPDRKVASFVLHQLQELLKVHPLMKRVVVDDVERLLTRAKYNAVLFLNQMYLSVSDADLATHLIKVYFGLFSKEVHRDQGKADTGLERKLLSALLVGVNRSFPYAKCTSADFQDEIDTMFRVVHTAHFSTSVQALMLLFQVMNSTNSVPDRFYTALYAKMFDPKHTLFLNLLFRAIKQDVSPARVHAMIKRLLQVSLTMSPAFCCAALFLVSELLQHNKSFRALIDQPEHDLTQDDVAVAAKNETKSDDEDGSEQSSDEENQDDAEDADLEAERKRSAALLKSMGLDVAEEERAVVKPPLVENPTPYDPRKRNPLYAGAEASCLWELQPFLVHYHPSVAQFAKQLVDGAISYKGDPLNDFTLSVFFDKFVNKKPKTKDGPHRYNGSRGDNDANAVVSVDSDQFLAQDEAAVAETDRFFYTFFKERAKRVPAKPKKVKDDATGDALAC
;
A
#
# COMPACT_ATOMS: atom_id res chain seq x y z
N MET A 1 5.44 -55.15 -10.13
CA MET A 1 4.99 -53.87 -10.72
C MET A 1 6.13 -53.12 -11.39
N GLN A 2 7.24 -52.83 -10.70
CA GLN A 2 8.35 -52.03 -11.26
C GLN A 2 9.15 -52.72 -12.39
N ALA A 3 9.42 -54.03 -12.29
CA ALA A 3 10.22 -54.76 -13.29
C ALA A 3 9.44 -55.21 -14.54
N SER A 4 8.13 -55.49 -14.40
CA SER A 4 7.28 -55.88 -15.54
C SER A 4 5.81 -55.49 -15.26
N PRO A 5 5.36 -54.32 -15.70
CA PRO A 5 4.03 -53.80 -15.38
C PRO A 5 2.91 -54.48 -16.18
N VAL A 6 3.17 -54.92 -17.41
CA VAL A 6 2.19 -55.56 -18.30
C VAL A 6 1.59 -56.84 -17.69
N TYR A 7 2.41 -57.65 -17.01
CA TYR A 7 1.96 -58.94 -16.44
C TYR A 7 1.32 -58.82 -15.05
N ASN A 8 1.30 -57.64 -14.43
CA ASN A 8 0.88 -57.48 -13.03
C ASN A 8 -0.34 -56.56 -12.85
N LEU A 9 -1.21 -56.45 -13.86
CA LEU A 9 -2.43 -55.63 -13.79
C LEU A 9 -3.35 -55.97 -12.60
N ALA A 10 -3.44 -57.25 -12.21
CA ALA A 10 -4.23 -57.66 -11.04
C ALA A 10 -3.73 -57.02 -9.74
N ARG A 11 -2.41 -56.89 -9.56
CA ARG A 11 -1.81 -56.24 -8.39
C ARG A 11 -2.03 -54.73 -8.39
N LEU A 12 -2.07 -54.11 -9.58
CA LEU A 12 -2.46 -52.69 -9.71
C LEU A 12 -3.88 -52.47 -9.18
N SER A 13 -4.83 -53.32 -9.62
CA SER A 13 -6.23 -53.25 -9.18
C SER A 13 -6.37 -53.48 -7.67
N GLN A 14 -5.62 -54.42 -7.10
CA GLN A 14 -5.59 -54.64 -5.66
C GLN A 14 -5.08 -53.39 -4.92
N LEU A 15 -3.99 -52.78 -5.38
CA LEU A 15 -3.41 -51.60 -4.74
C LEU A 15 -4.36 -50.39 -4.81
N VAL A 16 -5.06 -50.21 -5.94
CA VAL A 16 -6.13 -49.20 -6.07
C VAL A 16 -7.30 -49.48 -5.12
N THR A 17 -7.64 -50.75 -4.90
CA THR A 17 -8.67 -51.13 -3.93
C THR A 17 -8.23 -50.80 -2.51
N MET A 18 -6.96 -51.07 -2.17
CA MET A 18 -6.38 -50.69 -0.87
C MET A 18 -6.38 -49.17 -0.65
N ALA A 19 -6.15 -48.37 -1.70
CA ALA A 19 -6.25 -46.92 -1.62
C ALA A 19 -7.67 -46.41 -1.32
N LYS A 20 -8.70 -47.20 -1.65
CA LYS A 20 -10.11 -46.91 -1.34
C LYS A 20 -10.59 -47.46 0.00
N ASN A 21 -9.76 -48.22 0.71
CA ASN A 21 -10.14 -48.84 1.98
C ASN A 21 -10.37 -47.80 3.08
N LYS A 22 -11.23 -48.14 4.04
CA LYS A 22 -11.52 -47.29 5.22
C LYS A 22 -10.33 -47.15 6.18
N GLY A 23 -9.38 -48.09 6.13
CA GLY A 23 -8.17 -48.05 6.94
C GLY A 23 -7.22 -46.95 6.48
N ARG A 24 -7.27 -45.78 7.13
CA ARG A 24 -6.53 -44.57 6.69
C ARG A 24 -5.01 -44.77 6.54
N ARG A 25 -4.38 -45.58 7.40
CA ARG A 25 -2.94 -45.87 7.33
C ARG A 25 -2.59 -46.70 6.11
N GLU A 26 -3.34 -47.77 5.86
CA GLU A 26 -3.17 -48.63 4.70
C GLU A 26 -3.47 -47.89 3.40
N ALA A 27 -4.57 -47.11 3.39
CA ALA A 27 -4.95 -46.27 2.26
C ALA A 27 -3.86 -45.25 1.94
N GLN A 28 -3.29 -44.58 2.94
CA GLN A 28 -2.20 -43.62 2.73
C GLN A 28 -0.95 -44.29 2.15
N MET A 29 -0.53 -45.44 2.69
CA MET A 29 0.61 -46.19 2.15
C MET A 29 0.36 -46.66 0.70
N ALA A 30 -0.87 -47.07 0.39
CA ALA A 30 -1.27 -47.45 -0.95
C ALA A 30 -1.27 -46.25 -1.91
N ILE A 31 -1.76 -45.07 -1.48
CA ILE A 31 -1.74 -43.83 -2.24
C ILE A 31 -0.30 -43.40 -2.55
N ASP A 32 0.59 -43.40 -1.55
CA ASP A 32 1.99 -43.03 -1.75
C ASP A 32 2.68 -43.98 -2.73
N SER A 33 2.44 -45.29 -2.59
CA SER A 33 2.97 -46.31 -3.50
C SER A 33 2.41 -46.17 -4.92
N LEU A 34 1.11 -45.89 -5.08
CA LEU A 34 0.49 -45.68 -6.38
C LEU A 34 1.03 -44.42 -7.05
N LYS A 35 1.13 -43.32 -6.31
CA LYS A 35 1.70 -42.06 -6.78
C LYS A 35 3.12 -42.28 -7.32
N ASP A 36 3.99 -42.92 -6.55
CA ASP A 36 5.37 -43.20 -6.96
C ASP A 36 5.43 -44.12 -8.20
N LEU A 37 4.55 -45.13 -8.25
CA LEU A 37 4.47 -46.05 -9.39
C LEU A 37 3.98 -45.37 -10.67
N PHE A 38 2.99 -44.48 -10.58
CA PHE A 38 2.48 -43.74 -11.73
C PHE A 38 3.51 -42.74 -12.25
N LEU A 39 4.15 -41.98 -11.36
CA LEU A 39 5.16 -40.99 -11.75
C LEU A 39 6.38 -41.62 -12.40
N ASN A 40 6.93 -42.67 -11.79
CA ASN A 40 8.23 -43.21 -12.19
C ASN A 40 8.14 -44.31 -13.26
N ASN A 41 7.06 -45.10 -13.29
CA ASN A 41 7.03 -46.33 -14.10
C ASN A 41 5.88 -46.42 -15.12
N LEU A 42 4.68 -45.89 -14.81
CA LEU A 42 3.48 -46.15 -15.63
C LEU A 42 3.10 -45.01 -16.57
N LEU A 43 3.28 -43.75 -16.17
CA LEU A 43 2.88 -42.61 -17.00
C LEU A 43 3.99 -42.27 -18.01
N PRO A 44 3.68 -42.21 -19.32
CA PRO A 44 4.61 -41.69 -20.32
C PRO A 44 4.65 -40.15 -20.31
N ASN A 45 5.58 -39.53 -21.04
CA ASN A 45 5.66 -38.07 -21.22
C ASN A 45 4.53 -37.46 -22.08
N ARG A 46 3.51 -38.26 -22.40
CA ARG A 46 2.32 -37.87 -23.17
C ARG A 46 1.06 -38.31 -22.43
N LYS A 47 -0.08 -37.73 -22.79
CA LYS A 47 -1.38 -38.14 -22.23
C LYS A 47 -1.72 -39.59 -22.64
N LEU A 48 -2.34 -40.33 -21.73
CA LEU A 48 -2.82 -41.70 -21.99
C LEU A 48 -4.02 -41.66 -22.93
N LEU A 49 -4.15 -42.66 -23.80
CA LEU A 49 -5.30 -42.80 -24.69
C LEU A 49 -6.15 -44.00 -24.29
N PHE A 50 -7.47 -43.87 -24.42
CA PHE A 50 -8.36 -45.02 -24.30
C PHE A 50 -8.21 -45.95 -25.50
N PHE A 51 -8.57 -47.22 -25.34
CA PHE A 51 -8.45 -48.23 -26.39
C PHE A 51 -9.18 -47.80 -27.67
N HIS A 52 -10.41 -47.29 -27.55
CA HIS A 52 -11.22 -46.82 -28.68
C HIS A 52 -10.67 -45.58 -29.41
N GLN A 53 -9.72 -44.85 -28.81
CA GLN A 53 -9.09 -43.68 -29.43
C GLN A 53 -7.89 -44.07 -30.30
N ARG A 54 -7.49 -45.35 -30.28
CA ARG A 54 -6.40 -45.88 -31.10
C ARG A 54 -6.90 -46.30 -32.48
N PRO A 55 -6.05 -46.24 -33.51
CA PRO A 55 -6.41 -46.67 -34.86
C PRO A 55 -6.42 -48.21 -34.95
N ILE A 56 -7.46 -48.85 -34.38
CA ILE A 56 -7.61 -50.31 -34.31
C ILE A 56 -7.83 -50.94 -35.70
N HIS A 57 -8.42 -50.19 -36.63
CA HIS A 57 -8.83 -50.68 -37.94
C HIS A 57 -7.76 -50.61 -39.04
N ARG A 58 -6.54 -50.18 -38.71
CA ARG A 58 -5.45 -50.09 -39.69
C ARG A 58 -4.87 -51.50 -39.93
N SER A 59 -4.69 -51.87 -41.20
CA SER A 59 -4.19 -53.19 -41.63
C SER A 59 -2.77 -53.53 -41.17
N ASP A 60 -2.00 -52.53 -40.74
CA ASP A 60 -0.58 -52.65 -40.37
C ASP A 60 -0.36 -52.94 -38.86
N VAL A 61 -1.43 -53.20 -38.10
CA VAL A 61 -1.36 -53.32 -36.63
C VAL A 61 -1.08 -54.78 -36.23
N SER A 62 0.15 -55.04 -35.77
CA SER A 62 0.53 -56.31 -35.14
C SER A 62 -0.23 -56.56 -33.83
N GLN A 63 -0.47 -57.83 -33.49
CA GLN A 63 -1.12 -58.25 -32.24
C GLN A 63 -0.41 -57.71 -30.99
N GLU A 64 0.91 -57.52 -31.05
CA GLU A 64 1.71 -56.94 -29.97
C GLU A 64 1.29 -55.51 -29.63
N TYR A 65 0.97 -54.70 -30.64
CA TYR A 65 0.49 -53.33 -30.44
C TYR A 65 -0.89 -53.30 -29.76
N LEU A 66 -1.77 -54.24 -30.08
CA LEU A 66 -3.09 -54.36 -29.44
C LEU A 66 -2.96 -54.65 -27.94
N VAL A 67 -2.03 -55.52 -27.55
CA VAL A 67 -1.76 -55.81 -26.13
C VAL A 67 -1.26 -54.57 -25.40
N ILE A 68 -0.34 -53.81 -26.00
CA ILE A 68 0.17 -52.57 -25.41
C ILE A 68 -0.94 -51.51 -25.30
N TRP A 69 -1.80 -51.38 -26.31
CA TRP A 69 -2.93 -50.44 -26.25
C TRP A 69 -3.98 -50.83 -25.22
N TYR A 70 -4.24 -52.13 -25.05
CA TYR A 70 -5.10 -52.63 -23.98
C TYR A 70 -4.50 -52.37 -22.60
N PHE A 71 -3.20 -52.60 -22.45
CA PHE A 71 -2.47 -52.26 -21.22
C PHE A 71 -2.57 -50.76 -20.91
N GLU A 72 -2.35 -49.88 -21.90
CA GLU A 72 -2.49 -48.42 -21.74
C GLU A 72 -3.91 -48.03 -21.30
N HIS A 73 -4.93 -48.68 -21.86
CA HIS A 73 -6.31 -48.50 -21.42
C HIS A 73 -6.52 -48.89 -19.95
N CYS A 74 -6.02 -50.06 -19.53
CA CYS A 74 -6.10 -50.49 -18.13
C CYS A 74 -5.37 -49.52 -17.18
N VAL A 75 -4.21 -48.99 -17.57
CA VAL A 75 -3.47 -47.99 -16.79
C VAL A 75 -4.28 -46.71 -16.66
N LYS A 76 -4.93 -46.25 -17.74
CA LYS A 76 -5.78 -45.04 -17.71
C LYS A 76 -7.01 -45.21 -16.82
N VAL A 77 -7.64 -46.41 -16.84
CA VAL A 77 -8.75 -46.74 -15.93
C VAL A 77 -8.29 -46.78 -14.48
N ALA A 78 -7.14 -47.40 -14.19
CA ALA A 78 -6.57 -47.44 -12.84
C ALA A 78 -6.23 -46.03 -12.33
N TYR A 79 -5.71 -45.15 -13.20
CA TYR A 79 -5.44 -43.75 -12.85
C TYR A 79 -6.73 -42.98 -12.50
N ALA A 80 -7.80 -43.15 -13.28
CA ALA A 80 -9.09 -42.55 -12.95
C ALA A 80 -9.66 -43.06 -11.61
N GLN A 81 -9.45 -44.35 -11.29
CA GLN A 81 -9.84 -44.90 -9.99
C GLN A 81 -8.98 -44.36 -8.84
N LEU A 82 -7.70 -44.10 -9.05
CA LEU A 82 -6.83 -43.42 -8.10
C LEU A 82 -7.31 -41.98 -7.84
N ILE A 83 -7.65 -41.23 -8.89
CA ILE A 83 -8.21 -39.87 -8.76
C ILE A 83 -9.49 -39.90 -7.92
N SER A 84 -10.38 -40.86 -8.16
CA SER A 84 -11.59 -41.04 -7.35
C SER A 84 -11.28 -41.35 -5.88
N ALA A 85 -10.24 -42.15 -5.60
CA ALA A 85 -9.80 -42.42 -4.23
C ALA A 85 -9.23 -41.16 -3.56
N LEU A 86 -8.41 -40.39 -4.29
CA LEU A 86 -7.85 -39.12 -3.82
C LEU A 86 -8.94 -38.09 -3.52
N ALA A 87 -9.96 -37.98 -4.39
CA ALA A 87 -11.10 -37.09 -4.17
C ALA A 87 -11.83 -37.41 -2.87
N SER A 88 -12.13 -38.69 -2.65
CA SER A 88 -12.74 -39.14 -1.39
C SER A 88 -11.84 -38.88 -0.17
N GLY A 89 -10.52 -39.07 -0.30
CA GLY A 89 -9.56 -38.85 0.79
C GLY A 89 -9.36 -37.37 1.13
N MET A 90 -9.51 -36.46 0.16
CA MET A 90 -9.47 -35.01 0.37
C MET A 90 -10.69 -34.50 1.16
N ASP A 91 -11.81 -35.23 1.15
CA ASP A 91 -13.02 -34.94 1.92
C ASP A 91 -13.08 -35.66 3.28
N ASP A 92 -12.06 -36.43 3.67
CA ASP A 92 -12.03 -37.17 4.95
C ASP A 92 -12.07 -36.23 6.17
N ALA A 93 -12.58 -36.70 7.30
CA ALA A 93 -12.65 -35.90 8.54
C ALA A 93 -11.27 -35.55 9.13
N ILE A 94 -10.21 -36.32 8.84
CA ILE A 94 -8.89 -36.14 9.44
C ILE A 94 -7.98 -35.25 8.58
N GLU A 95 -7.57 -34.13 9.16
CA GLU A 95 -6.66 -33.14 8.54
C GLU A 95 -5.38 -33.77 7.95
N ALA A 96 -4.74 -34.68 8.70
CA ALA A 96 -3.51 -35.33 8.27
C ALA A 96 -3.68 -36.17 6.98
N HIS A 97 -4.82 -36.87 6.86
CA HIS A 97 -5.13 -37.68 5.68
C HIS A 97 -5.47 -36.79 4.48
N LYS A 98 -6.27 -35.73 4.68
CA LYS A 98 -6.52 -34.72 3.64
C LYS A 98 -5.22 -34.16 3.08
N ARG A 99 -4.29 -33.73 3.95
CA ARG A 99 -2.99 -33.17 3.56
C ARG A 99 -2.13 -34.19 2.80
N ALA A 100 -2.17 -35.47 3.16
CA ALA A 100 -1.48 -36.52 2.42
C ALA A 100 -2.04 -36.67 0.99
N CYS A 101 -3.36 -36.72 0.85
CA CYS A 101 -4.02 -36.80 -0.47
C CYS A 101 -3.74 -35.56 -1.32
N ILE A 102 -3.80 -34.36 -0.73
CA ILE A 102 -3.46 -33.10 -1.41
C ILE A 102 -2.02 -33.14 -1.94
N ARG A 103 -1.05 -33.57 -1.12
CA ARG A 103 0.36 -33.72 -1.56
C ARG A 103 0.50 -34.68 -2.73
N ALA A 104 -0.22 -35.80 -2.72
CA ALA A 104 -0.20 -36.74 -3.84
C ALA A 104 -0.77 -36.13 -5.12
N VAL A 105 -1.89 -35.39 -5.04
CA VAL A 105 -2.50 -34.70 -6.19
C VAL A 105 -1.55 -33.65 -6.77
N ILE A 106 -0.89 -32.85 -5.92
CA ILE A 106 0.07 -31.83 -6.37
C ILE A 106 1.28 -32.48 -7.03
N ALA A 107 1.85 -33.55 -6.46
CA ALA A 107 2.98 -34.24 -7.07
C ALA A 107 2.63 -34.80 -8.46
N LEU A 108 1.43 -35.38 -8.60
CA LEU A 108 0.92 -35.83 -9.90
C LEU A 108 0.79 -34.68 -10.90
N LEU A 109 0.23 -33.54 -10.47
CA LEU A 109 0.03 -32.36 -11.31
C LEU A 109 1.35 -31.68 -11.72
N THR A 110 2.34 -31.65 -10.81
CA THR A 110 3.65 -31.03 -11.06
C THR A 110 4.49 -31.84 -12.05
N ASP A 111 4.57 -33.16 -11.88
CA ASP A 111 5.48 -33.97 -12.70
C ASP A 111 4.84 -34.43 -14.01
N LYS A 112 3.60 -34.99 -13.95
CA LYS A 112 2.91 -35.58 -15.11
C LYS A 112 1.41 -35.28 -15.07
N PRO A 113 0.95 -34.16 -15.64
CA PRO A 113 -0.44 -33.69 -15.56
C PRO A 113 -1.42 -34.49 -16.45
N GLU A 114 -1.60 -35.77 -16.16
CA GLU A 114 -2.69 -36.59 -16.72
C GLU A 114 -4.02 -36.19 -16.05
N GLN A 115 -5.06 -35.92 -16.83
CA GLN A 115 -6.33 -35.35 -16.33
C GLN A 115 -6.18 -34.03 -15.53
N GLU A 116 -5.27 -33.15 -15.98
CA GLU A 116 -4.97 -31.83 -15.40
C GLU A 116 -6.19 -31.07 -14.86
N ASN A 117 -7.23 -30.88 -15.69
CA ASN A 117 -8.44 -30.13 -15.30
C ASN A 117 -9.11 -30.73 -14.05
N VAL A 118 -9.18 -32.07 -13.94
CA VAL A 118 -9.83 -32.72 -12.80
C VAL A 118 -9.00 -32.54 -11.53
N LEU A 119 -7.69 -32.76 -11.61
CA LEU A 119 -6.77 -32.58 -10.48
C LEU A 119 -6.77 -31.12 -9.99
N LEU A 120 -6.73 -30.18 -10.93
CA LEU A 120 -6.74 -28.75 -10.63
C LEU A 120 -8.06 -28.34 -9.96
N THR A 121 -9.20 -28.70 -10.55
CA THR A 121 -10.52 -28.38 -9.97
C THR A 121 -10.66 -28.99 -8.57
N MET A 122 -10.15 -30.21 -8.33
CA MET A 122 -10.13 -30.82 -6.99
C MET A 122 -9.31 -29.99 -5.98
N LEU A 123 -8.13 -29.51 -6.36
CA LEU A 123 -7.30 -28.66 -5.49
C LEU A 123 -7.93 -27.30 -5.25
N VAL A 124 -8.39 -26.63 -6.31
CA VAL A 124 -9.00 -25.30 -6.23
C VAL A 124 -10.24 -25.36 -5.33
N ASN A 125 -11.09 -26.37 -5.47
CA ASN A 125 -12.25 -26.58 -4.59
C ASN A 125 -11.87 -26.64 -3.09
N LYS A 126 -10.66 -27.11 -2.76
CA LYS A 126 -10.17 -27.15 -1.36
C LYS A 126 -9.67 -25.83 -0.81
N LEU A 127 -9.56 -24.77 -1.61
CA LEU A 127 -9.43 -23.41 -1.08
C LEU A 127 -10.65 -22.98 -0.26
N GLY A 128 -11.80 -23.61 -0.52
CA GLY A 128 -13.04 -23.42 0.24
C GLY A 128 -13.25 -24.39 1.40
N ASP A 129 -12.24 -25.17 1.81
CA ASP A 129 -12.39 -26.11 2.94
C ASP A 129 -12.70 -25.36 4.25
N PRO A 130 -13.63 -25.87 5.10
CA PRO A 130 -13.95 -25.24 6.37
C PRO A 130 -12.75 -25.19 7.33
N ASP A 131 -11.79 -26.12 7.20
CA ASP A 131 -10.56 -26.07 7.97
C ASP A 131 -9.57 -25.07 7.35
N ARG A 132 -9.37 -23.96 8.06
CA ARG A 132 -8.43 -22.90 7.66
C ARG A 132 -7.00 -23.40 7.47
N LYS A 133 -6.58 -24.43 8.21
CA LYS A 133 -5.24 -25.01 8.07
C LYS A 133 -5.07 -25.74 6.74
N VAL A 134 -6.12 -26.44 6.30
CA VAL A 134 -6.15 -27.12 4.99
C VAL A 134 -6.20 -26.09 3.86
N ALA A 135 -7.08 -25.08 3.97
CA ALA A 135 -7.17 -24.03 2.96
C ALA A 135 -5.83 -23.26 2.79
N SER A 136 -5.18 -22.90 3.90
CA SER A 136 -3.85 -22.25 3.89
C SER A 136 -2.77 -23.17 3.31
N PHE A 137 -2.81 -24.46 3.63
CA PHE A 137 -1.90 -25.45 3.05
C PHE A 137 -2.06 -25.56 1.53
N VAL A 138 -3.30 -25.69 1.02
CA VAL A 138 -3.57 -25.73 -0.41
C VAL A 138 -3.12 -24.44 -1.11
N LEU A 139 -3.38 -23.29 -0.50
CA LEU A 139 -2.95 -21.99 -1.01
C LEU A 139 -1.44 -21.94 -1.22
N HIS A 140 -0.65 -22.34 -0.21
CA HIS A 140 0.82 -22.41 -0.33
C HIS A 140 1.25 -23.40 -1.42
N GLN A 141 0.63 -24.58 -1.49
CA GLN A 141 1.02 -25.58 -2.48
C GLN A 141 0.70 -25.17 -3.92
N LEU A 142 -0.44 -24.52 -4.16
CA LEU A 142 -0.76 -23.96 -5.48
C LEU A 142 0.21 -22.86 -5.88
N GLN A 143 0.73 -22.08 -4.94
CA GLN A 143 1.79 -21.10 -5.23
C GLN A 143 3.09 -21.75 -5.66
N GLU A 144 3.52 -22.82 -4.97
CA GLU A 144 4.70 -23.58 -5.37
C GLU A 144 4.51 -24.22 -6.75
N LEU A 145 3.32 -24.76 -7.04
CA LEU A 145 2.99 -25.28 -8.37
C LEU A 145 3.14 -24.21 -9.46
N LEU A 146 2.61 -23.00 -9.24
CA LEU A 146 2.69 -21.91 -10.21
C LEU A 146 4.12 -21.35 -10.39
N LYS A 147 5.02 -21.56 -9.44
CA LYS A 147 6.45 -21.26 -9.61
C LYS A 147 7.12 -22.23 -10.58
N VAL A 148 6.75 -23.52 -10.52
CA VAL A 148 7.29 -24.55 -11.42
C VAL A 148 6.67 -24.45 -12.82
N HIS A 149 5.36 -24.17 -12.91
CA HIS A 149 4.61 -24.12 -14.17
C HIS A 149 3.91 -22.76 -14.39
N PRO A 150 4.63 -21.70 -14.81
CA PRO A 150 4.05 -20.37 -15.01
C PRO A 150 2.95 -20.30 -16.08
N LEU A 151 2.99 -21.19 -17.09
CA LEU A 151 1.99 -21.24 -18.16
C LEU A 151 0.59 -21.67 -17.65
N MET A 152 0.53 -22.34 -16.50
CA MET A 152 -0.73 -22.80 -15.90
C MET A 152 -1.53 -21.66 -15.24
N LYS A 153 -0.90 -20.51 -14.96
CA LYS A 153 -1.52 -19.40 -14.21
C LYS A 153 -2.91 -19.03 -14.71
N ARG A 154 -3.10 -18.97 -16.04
CA ARG A 154 -4.39 -18.61 -16.64
C ARG A 154 -5.49 -19.61 -16.27
N VAL A 155 -5.22 -20.90 -16.44
CA VAL A 155 -6.18 -21.97 -16.16
C VAL A 155 -6.54 -22.00 -14.67
N VAL A 156 -5.56 -21.80 -13.78
CA VAL A 156 -5.81 -21.73 -12.33
C VAL A 156 -6.69 -20.53 -11.97
N VAL A 157 -6.45 -19.37 -12.57
CA VAL A 157 -7.28 -18.18 -12.34
C VAL A 157 -8.72 -18.43 -12.79
N ASP A 158 -8.93 -19.01 -13.98
CA ASP A 158 -10.26 -19.30 -14.51
C ASP A 158 -11.02 -20.32 -13.62
N ASP A 159 -10.33 -21.31 -13.04
CA ASP A 159 -10.92 -22.27 -12.10
C ASP A 159 -11.24 -21.63 -10.72
N VAL A 160 -10.34 -20.79 -10.21
CA VAL A 160 -10.56 -20.05 -8.96
C VAL A 160 -11.72 -19.06 -9.10
N GLU A 161 -11.90 -18.49 -10.30
CA GLU A 161 -13.01 -17.58 -10.58
C GLU A 161 -14.37 -18.27 -10.39
N ARG A 162 -14.49 -19.53 -10.81
CA ARG A 162 -15.71 -20.34 -10.60
C ARG A 162 -16.01 -20.56 -9.11
N LEU A 163 -14.96 -20.65 -8.29
CA LEU A 163 -15.05 -20.85 -6.85
C LEU A 163 -15.43 -19.58 -6.06
N LEU A 164 -15.25 -18.38 -6.65
CA LEU A 164 -15.58 -17.11 -6.01
C LEU A 164 -17.04 -17.02 -5.56
N THR A 165 -17.95 -17.79 -6.16
CA THR A 165 -19.36 -17.87 -5.73
C THR A 165 -19.54 -18.43 -4.32
N ARG A 166 -18.65 -19.34 -3.88
CA ARG A 166 -18.79 -20.11 -2.64
C ARG A 166 -17.77 -19.72 -1.56
N ALA A 167 -16.54 -19.39 -1.94
CA ALA A 167 -15.45 -19.13 -1.00
C ALA A 167 -14.63 -17.87 -1.36
N LYS A 168 -15.30 -16.71 -1.28
CA LYS A 168 -14.79 -15.40 -1.72
C LYS A 168 -13.43 -15.02 -1.13
N TYR A 169 -13.30 -15.06 0.20
CA TYR A 169 -12.11 -14.49 0.87
C TYR A 169 -10.82 -15.27 0.58
N ASN A 170 -10.83 -16.59 0.68
CA ASN A 170 -9.64 -17.41 0.43
C ASN A 170 -9.23 -17.39 -1.04
N ALA A 171 -10.20 -17.37 -1.97
CA ALA A 171 -9.94 -17.22 -3.39
C ALA A 171 -9.25 -15.89 -3.70
N VAL A 172 -9.80 -14.76 -3.20
CA VAL A 172 -9.18 -13.44 -3.37
C VAL A 172 -7.78 -13.39 -2.75
N LEU A 173 -7.59 -14.00 -1.57
CA LEU A 173 -6.28 -14.06 -0.93
C LEU A 173 -5.26 -14.82 -1.78
N PHE A 174 -5.66 -15.94 -2.39
CA PHE A 174 -4.80 -16.69 -3.32
C PHE A 174 -4.43 -15.86 -4.55
N LEU A 175 -5.43 -15.24 -5.21
CA LEU A 175 -5.21 -14.41 -6.40
C LEU A 175 -4.26 -13.23 -6.09
N ASN A 176 -4.42 -12.60 -4.92
CA ASN A 176 -3.58 -11.51 -4.45
C ASN A 176 -2.12 -11.89 -4.22
N GLN A 177 -1.85 -13.16 -3.90
CA GLN A 177 -0.51 -13.63 -3.59
C GLN A 177 0.23 -14.17 -4.82
N MET A 178 -0.47 -14.34 -5.94
CA MET A 178 0.11 -14.83 -7.20
C MET A 178 1.22 -13.88 -7.71
N TYR A 179 2.35 -14.46 -8.14
CA TYR A 179 3.45 -13.70 -8.72
C TYR A 179 3.14 -13.41 -10.20
N LEU A 180 3.04 -12.13 -10.54
CA LEU A 180 2.88 -11.64 -11.91
C LEU A 180 4.24 -11.20 -12.45
N SER A 181 4.53 -11.57 -13.69
CA SER A 181 5.68 -11.06 -14.46
C SER A 181 5.21 -10.11 -15.57
N VAL A 182 6.15 -9.39 -16.19
CA VAL A 182 5.87 -8.48 -17.31
C VAL A 182 5.21 -9.20 -18.50
N SER A 183 5.47 -10.51 -18.65
CA SER A 183 4.81 -11.38 -19.64
C SER A 183 3.30 -11.54 -19.41
N ASP A 184 2.83 -11.34 -18.19
CA ASP A 184 1.48 -11.72 -17.76
C ASP A 184 0.49 -10.56 -17.91
N ALA A 185 0.74 -9.63 -18.84
CA ALA A 185 -0.05 -8.41 -18.98
C ALA A 185 -1.54 -8.65 -19.23
N ASP A 186 -1.86 -9.64 -20.07
CA ASP A 186 -3.25 -10.01 -20.38
C ASP A 186 -3.94 -10.67 -19.17
N LEU A 187 -3.17 -11.43 -18.39
CA LEU A 187 -3.66 -12.04 -17.15
C LEU A 187 -3.90 -10.99 -16.06
N ALA A 188 -2.99 -10.03 -15.92
CA ALA A 188 -3.13 -8.90 -15.00
C ALA A 188 -4.37 -8.06 -15.33
N THR A 189 -4.60 -7.82 -16.62
CA THR A 189 -5.81 -7.14 -17.12
C THR A 189 -7.08 -7.92 -16.77
N HIS A 190 -7.08 -9.25 -16.95
CA HIS A 190 -8.20 -10.11 -16.55
C HIS A 190 -8.45 -10.05 -15.04
N LEU A 191 -7.41 -10.15 -14.22
CA LEU A 191 -7.51 -10.08 -12.76
C LEU A 191 -8.12 -8.76 -12.29
N ILE A 192 -7.73 -7.63 -12.88
CA ILE A 192 -8.29 -6.32 -12.54
C ILE A 192 -9.79 -6.30 -12.80
N LYS A 193 -10.24 -6.81 -13.95
CA LYS A 193 -11.68 -6.92 -14.27
C LYS A 193 -12.42 -7.82 -13.28
N VAL A 194 -11.82 -8.95 -12.88
CA VAL A 194 -12.39 -9.84 -11.86
C VAL A 194 -12.49 -9.12 -10.50
N TYR A 195 -11.42 -8.44 -10.06
CA TYR A 195 -11.42 -7.72 -8.79
C TYR A 195 -12.43 -6.57 -8.76
N PHE A 196 -12.51 -5.76 -9.81
CA PHE A 196 -13.51 -4.69 -9.90
C PHE A 196 -14.94 -5.24 -10.03
N GLY A 197 -15.15 -6.30 -10.82
CA GLY A 197 -16.44 -6.97 -10.92
C GLY A 197 -16.93 -7.51 -9.56
N LEU A 198 -16.03 -8.02 -8.72
CA LEU A 198 -16.34 -8.40 -7.34
C LEU A 198 -16.56 -7.17 -6.46
N PHE A 199 -15.69 -6.16 -6.54
CA PHE A 199 -15.75 -4.95 -5.73
C PHE A 199 -17.07 -4.20 -5.93
N SER A 200 -17.48 -3.96 -7.17
CA SER A 200 -18.74 -3.30 -7.47
C SER A 200 -19.93 -4.08 -6.91
N LYS A 201 -19.94 -5.41 -7.04
CA LYS A 201 -21.00 -6.26 -6.45
C LYS A 201 -21.05 -6.15 -4.92
N GLU A 202 -19.90 -6.14 -4.25
CA GLU A 202 -19.83 -6.04 -2.79
C GLU A 202 -20.21 -4.65 -2.28
N VAL A 203 -19.78 -3.58 -2.96
CA VAL A 203 -20.12 -2.19 -2.59
C VAL A 203 -21.62 -1.90 -2.76
N HIS A 204 -22.26 -2.45 -3.81
CA HIS A 204 -23.70 -2.27 -4.01
C HIS A 204 -24.53 -3.09 -3.02
N ARG A 205 -24.00 -4.23 -2.55
CA ARG A 205 -24.62 -5.05 -1.49
C ARG A 205 -24.58 -4.37 -0.12
N ASP A 206 -23.55 -3.57 0.14
CA ASP A 206 -23.29 -2.89 1.42
C ASP A 206 -24.30 -1.76 1.72
N GLN A 207 -25.08 -1.29 0.74
CA GLN A 207 -26.06 -0.21 0.91
C GLN A 207 -27.27 -0.56 1.80
N GLY A 208 -27.36 -1.79 2.34
CA GLY A 208 -28.49 -2.21 3.17
C GLY A 208 -28.20 -2.97 4.47
N LYS A 209 -27.01 -3.55 4.68
CA LYS A 209 -26.68 -4.38 5.86
C LYS A 209 -25.17 -4.45 6.13
N ALA A 210 -24.55 -3.35 6.54
CA ALA A 210 -23.13 -3.31 6.86
C ALA A 210 -22.86 -3.70 8.32
N ASP A 211 -22.64 -4.98 8.64
CA ASP A 211 -22.06 -5.32 9.95
C ASP A 211 -21.22 -6.62 10.04
N THR A 212 -20.53 -7.03 8.98
CA THR A 212 -19.51 -8.08 9.12
C THR A 212 -18.11 -7.54 8.84
N GLY A 213 -17.23 -7.57 9.85
CA GLY A 213 -15.81 -7.21 9.70
C GLY A 213 -15.07 -8.02 8.63
N LEU A 214 -15.66 -9.12 8.14
CA LEU A 214 -15.17 -9.93 7.03
C LEU A 214 -15.31 -9.21 5.68
N GLU A 215 -16.42 -8.50 5.43
CA GLU A 215 -16.65 -7.75 4.19
C GLU A 215 -15.67 -6.59 4.05
N ARG A 216 -15.36 -5.90 5.15
CA ARG A 216 -14.33 -4.84 5.17
C ARG A 216 -12.94 -5.39 4.80
N LYS A 217 -12.59 -6.56 5.34
CA LYS A 217 -11.33 -7.24 4.99
C LYS A 217 -11.31 -7.69 3.53
N LEU A 218 -12.44 -8.15 3.01
CA LEU A 218 -12.59 -8.51 1.60
C LEU A 218 -12.41 -7.30 0.68
N LEU A 219 -13.09 -6.18 0.94
CA LEU A 219 -12.94 -4.93 0.18
C LEU A 219 -11.49 -4.44 0.19
N SER A 220 -10.84 -4.44 1.36
CA SER A 220 -9.42 -4.10 1.46
C SER A 220 -8.54 -5.07 0.66
N ALA A 221 -8.83 -6.37 0.68
CA ALA A 221 -8.08 -7.35 -0.09
C ALA A 221 -8.26 -7.15 -1.60
N LEU A 222 -9.47 -6.86 -2.07
CA LEU A 222 -9.73 -6.58 -3.48
C LEU A 222 -8.92 -5.37 -3.98
N LEU A 223 -8.90 -4.27 -3.22
CA LEU A 223 -8.12 -3.08 -3.58
C LEU A 223 -6.61 -3.35 -3.60
N VAL A 224 -6.09 -4.16 -2.66
CA VAL A 224 -4.69 -4.60 -2.68
C VAL A 224 -4.39 -5.44 -3.93
N GLY A 225 -5.33 -6.31 -4.33
CA GLY A 225 -5.22 -7.13 -5.54
C GLY A 225 -5.11 -6.30 -6.80
N VAL A 226 -5.94 -5.25 -6.92
CA VAL A 226 -5.88 -4.31 -8.05
C VAL A 226 -4.57 -3.54 -8.03
N ASN A 227 -4.17 -2.95 -6.90
CA ASN A 227 -2.90 -2.22 -6.76
C ASN A 227 -1.68 -3.06 -7.16
N ARG A 228 -1.69 -4.36 -6.85
CA ARG A 228 -0.61 -5.29 -7.22
C ARG A 228 -0.62 -5.68 -8.69
N SER A 229 -1.80 -5.77 -9.30
CA SER A 229 -1.97 -6.22 -10.69
C SER A 229 -1.82 -5.08 -11.70
N PHE A 230 -2.16 -3.86 -11.30
CA PHE A 230 -2.15 -2.68 -12.17
C PHE A 230 -0.80 -2.40 -12.85
N PRO A 231 0.38 -2.48 -12.18
CA PRO A 231 1.68 -2.23 -12.83
C PRO A 231 1.99 -3.15 -14.02
N TYR A 232 1.39 -4.34 -14.06
CA TYR A 232 1.63 -5.33 -15.10
C TYR A 232 0.58 -5.27 -16.23
N ALA A 233 -0.56 -4.62 -15.99
CA ALA A 233 -1.66 -4.58 -16.93
C ALA A 233 -1.44 -3.51 -18.01
N LYS A 234 -1.92 -3.78 -19.24
CA LYS A 234 -1.92 -2.82 -20.36
C LYS A 234 -3.26 -2.09 -20.46
N CYS A 235 -3.78 -1.62 -19.33
CA CYS A 235 -5.08 -0.96 -19.30
C CYS A 235 -4.92 0.56 -19.30
N THR A 236 -5.86 1.26 -19.93
CA THR A 236 -5.90 2.73 -19.93
C THR A 236 -6.95 3.22 -18.94
N SER A 237 -6.84 4.47 -18.47
CA SER A 237 -7.83 5.10 -17.59
C SER A 237 -9.27 5.05 -18.13
N ALA A 238 -9.44 5.09 -19.45
CA ALA A 238 -10.74 5.01 -20.11
C ALA A 238 -11.48 3.69 -19.87
N ASP A 239 -10.75 2.60 -19.61
CA ASP A 239 -11.36 1.28 -19.36
C ASP A 239 -12.03 1.19 -17.99
N PHE A 240 -11.84 2.19 -17.11
CA PHE A 240 -12.21 2.13 -15.69
C PHE A 240 -12.99 3.35 -15.17
N GLN A 241 -13.65 4.12 -16.05
CA GLN A 241 -14.30 5.36 -15.63
C GLN A 241 -15.42 5.12 -14.59
N ASP A 242 -16.23 4.07 -14.77
CA ASP A 242 -17.30 3.69 -13.85
C ASP A 242 -16.74 3.19 -12.51
N GLU A 243 -15.63 2.45 -12.55
CA GLU A 243 -14.91 1.96 -11.39
C GLU A 243 -14.27 3.11 -10.59
N ILE A 244 -13.74 4.14 -11.27
CA ILE A 244 -13.18 5.34 -10.63
C ILE A 244 -14.23 6.05 -9.78
N ASP A 245 -15.45 6.22 -10.29
CA ASP A 245 -16.54 6.85 -9.54
C ASP A 245 -16.97 6.02 -8.32
N THR A 246 -17.02 4.70 -8.49
CA THR A 246 -17.29 3.76 -7.40
C THR A 246 -16.20 3.84 -6.33
N MET A 247 -14.94 3.96 -6.74
CA MET A 247 -13.82 4.13 -5.83
C MET A 247 -13.88 5.44 -5.04
N PHE A 248 -14.20 6.57 -5.68
CA PHE A 248 -14.39 7.83 -4.96
C PHE A 248 -15.50 7.74 -3.92
N ARG A 249 -16.60 7.04 -4.22
CA ARG A 249 -17.65 6.77 -3.24
C ARG A 249 -17.08 6.01 -2.02
N VAL A 250 -16.31 4.96 -2.26
CA VAL A 250 -15.68 4.15 -1.20
C VAL A 250 -14.66 4.95 -0.39
N VAL A 251 -13.90 5.85 -1.00
CA VAL A 251 -13.00 6.75 -0.25
C VAL A 251 -13.78 7.58 0.77
N HIS A 252 -14.99 8.03 0.46
CA HIS A 252 -15.79 8.84 1.39
C HIS A 252 -16.51 8.00 2.45
N THR A 253 -16.97 6.79 2.12
CA THR A 253 -17.81 5.98 3.03
C THR A 253 -17.03 4.95 3.86
N ALA A 254 -15.89 4.47 3.37
CA ALA A 254 -15.17 3.37 4.01
C ALA A 254 -14.25 3.84 5.14
N HIS A 255 -13.83 2.86 5.95
CA HIS A 255 -12.80 3.06 6.97
C HIS A 255 -11.49 3.59 6.37
N PHE A 256 -10.70 4.29 7.19
CA PHE A 256 -9.47 4.97 6.77
C PHE A 256 -8.54 4.08 5.94
N SER A 257 -8.15 2.89 6.44
CA SER A 257 -7.26 1.96 5.70
C SER A 257 -7.75 1.60 4.29
N THR A 258 -9.04 1.29 4.12
CA THR A 258 -9.64 1.01 2.81
C THR A 258 -9.66 2.26 1.92
N SER A 259 -9.90 3.43 2.51
CA SER A 259 -9.83 4.72 1.82
C SER A 259 -8.42 4.99 1.29
N VAL A 260 -7.37 4.70 2.08
CA VAL A 260 -5.97 4.86 1.65
C VAL A 260 -5.66 3.94 0.48
N GLN A 261 -6.06 2.68 0.53
CA GLN A 261 -5.84 1.74 -0.58
C GLN A 261 -6.55 2.17 -1.86
N ALA A 262 -7.78 2.68 -1.75
CA ALA A 262 -8.52 3.24 -2.87
C ALA A 262 -7.86 4.52 -3.42
N LEU A 263 -7.42 5.43 -2.54
CA LEU A 263 -6.69 6.64 -2.95
C LEU A 263 -5.36 6.31 -3.64
N MET A 264 -4.63 5.28 -3.17
CA MET A 264 -3.39 4.83 -3.83
C MET A 264 -3.66 4.37 -5.26
N LEU A 265 -4.73 3.59 -5.46
CA LEU A 265 -5.11 3.11 -6.78
C LEU A 265 -5.58 4.26 -7.68
N LEU A 266 -6.43 5.17 -7.17
CA LEU A 266 -6.87 6.37 -7.90
C LEU A 266 -5.68 7.19 -8.35
N PHE A 267 -4.72 7.42 -7.46
CA PHE A 267 -3.51 8.17 -7.76
C PHE A 267 -2.69 7.49 -8.86
N GLN A 268 -2.51 6.16 -8.79
CA GLN A 268 -1.77 5.42 -9.80
C GLN A 268 -2.43 5.49 -11.19
N VAL A 269 -3.76 5.32 -11.24
CA VAL A 269 -4.55 5.42 -12.48
C VAL A 269 -4.50 6.84 -13.05
N MET A 270 -4.72 7.86 -12.23
CA MET A 270 -4.78 9.26 -12.67
C MET A 270 -3.40 9.80 -13.05
N ASN A 271 -2.34 9.39 -12.36
CA ASN A 271 -0.99 9.80 -12.71
C ASN A 271 -0.54 9.24 -14.07
N SER A 272 -1.05 8.07 -14.49
CA SER A 272 -0.81 7.54 -15.84
C SER A 272 -1.33 8.47 -16.95
N THR A 273 -2.32 9.31 -16.65
CA THR A 273 -2.89 10.29 -17.57
C THR A 273 -2.23 11.67 -17.49
N ASN A 274 -1.18 11.81 -16.67
CA ASN A 274 -0.46 13.08 -16.40
C ASN A 274 -1.36 14.24 -15.93
N SER A 275 -2.59 13.96 -15.48
CA SER A 275 -3.50 14.96 -14.92
C SER A 275 -4.30 14.34 -13.79
N VAL A 276 -4.00 14.74 -12.56
CA VAL A 276 -4.76 14.32 -11.38
C VAL A 276 -5.82 15.38 -11.09
N PRO A 277 -7.12 15.04 -11.14
CA PRO A 277 -8.19 16.02 -10.99
C PRO A 277 -8.30 16.56 -9.55
N ASP A 278 -8.84 17.76 -9.40
CA ASP A 278 -9.02 18.42 -8.09
C ASP A 278 -9.85 17.60 -7.10
N ARG A 279 -10.76 16.77 -7.61
CA ARG A 279 -11.56 15.84 -6.81
C ARG A 279 -10.68 14.87 -6.01
N PHE A 280 -9.58 14.40 -6.59
CA PHE A 280 -8.61 13.54 -5.90
C PHE A 280 -7.98 14.27 -4.72
N TYR A 281 -7.43 15.46 -4.95
CA TYR A 281 -6.78 16.23 -3.90
C TYR A 281 -7.75 16.69 -2.82
N THR A 282 -8.99 17.01 -3.18
CA THR A 282 -10.06 17.29 -2.22
C THR A 282 -10.33 16.09 -1.30
N ALA A 283 -10.39 14.88 -1.86
CA ALA A 283 -10.59 13.66 -1.08
C ALA A 283 -9.36 13.33 -0.21
N LEU A 284 -8.15 13.51 -0.75
CA LEU A 284 -6.89 13.33 -0.04
C LEU A 284 -6.77 14.31 1.13
N TYR A 285 -7.04 15.59 0.89
CA TYR A 285 -7.01 16.68 1.88
C TYR A 285 -8.00 16.45 3.02
N ALA A 286 -9.22 15.98 2.71
CA ALA A 286 -10.21 15.61 3.73
C ALA A 286 -9.77 14.43 4.60
N LYS A 287 -8.99 13.48 4.07
CA LYS A 287 -8.48 12.33 4.83
C LYS A 287 -7.27 12.65 5.69
N MET A 288 -6.65 13.82 5.53
CA MET A 288 -5.47 14.20 6.31
C MET A 288 -5.73 14.36 7.82
N PHE A 289 -6.99 14.48 8.26
CA PHE A 289 -7.31 14.60 9.68
C PHE A 289 -7.03 13.34 10.52
N ASP A 290 -6.78 12.16 9.90
CA ASP A 290 -6.38 10.95 10.63
C ASP A 290 -5.19 10.21 9.97
N PRO A 291 -3.99 10.80 9.92
CA PRO A 291 -2.88 10.33 9.08
C PRO A 291 -2.10 9.15 9.70
N LYS A 292 -2.71 8.35 10.59
CA LYS A 292 -2.04 7.32 11.42
C LYS A 292 -1.31 6.20 10.68
N HIS A 293 -1.38 6.15 9.34
CA HIS A 293 -0.83 5.05 8.55
C HIS A 293 0.34 5.50 7.67
N THR A 294 1.49 4.84 7.80
CA THR A 294 2.69 5.06 6.96
C THR A 294 2.40 5.05 5.45
N LEU A 295 1.50 4.17 5.00
CA LEU A 295 1.07 4.11 3.59
C LEU A 295 0.40 5.41 3.12
N PHE A 296 -0.34 6.09 4.00
CA PHE A 296 -0.96 7.37 3.69
C PHE A 296 0.07 8.48 3.53
N LEU A 297 1.08 8.55 4.40
CA LEU A 297 2.17 9.53 4.28
C LEU A 297 2.96 9.34 2.99
N ASN A 298 3.24 8.08 2.60
CA ASN A 298 3.90 7.79 1.34
C ASN A 298 3.08 8.22 0.12
N LEU A 299 1.76 8.00 0.16
CA LEU A 299 0.85 8.50 -0.88
C LEU A 299 0.83 10.03 -0.91
N LEU A 300 0.71 10.67 0.25
CA LEU A 300 0.67 12.11 0.41
C LEU A 300 1.93 12.75 -0.18
N PHE A 301 3.11 12.24 0.17
CA PHE A 301 4.38 12.71 -0.38
C PHE A 301 4.43 12.63 -1.90
N ARG A 302 4.08 11.47 -2.47
CA ARG A 302 4.08 11.27 -3.93
C ARG A 302 3.09 12.19 -4.63
N ALA A 303 1.91 12.36 -4.06
CA ALA A 303 0.85 13.20 -4.60
C ALA A 303 1.20 14.68 -4.60
N ILE A 304 1.82 15.16 -3.52
CA ILE A 304 2.28 16.55 -3.41
C ILE A 304 3.48 16.81 -4.33
N LYS A 305 4.44 15.87 -4.39
CA LYS A 305 5.66 16.02 -5.21
C LYS A 305 5.37 16.15 -6.71
N GLN A 306 4.31 15.49 -7.20
CA GLN A 306 3.89 15.52 -8.60
C GLN A 306 2.89 16.64 -8.91
N ASP A 307 2.43 17.37 -7.91
CA ASP A 307 1.42 18.41 -8.08
C ASP A 307 2.00 19.66 -8.76
N VAL A 308 1.23 20.25 -9.67
CA VAL A 308 1.59 21.47 -10.42
C VAL A 308 1.14 22.73 -9.68
N SER A 309 0.10 22.65 -8.84
CA SER A 309 -0.49 23.83 -8.19
C SER A 309 0.20 24.17 -6.87
N PRO A 310 0.92 25.31 -6.75
CA PRO A 310 1.59 25.68 -5.51
C PRO A 310 0.60 25.97 -4.38
N ALA A 311 -0.52 26.65 -4.65
CA ALA A 311 -1.56 26.97 -3.65
C ALA A 311 -2.06 25.71 -2.91
N ARG A 312 -2.29 24.62 -3.67
CA ARG A 312 -2.71 23.34 -3.13
C ARG A 312 -1.62 22.66 -2.31
N VAL A 313 -0.39 22.65 -2.81
CA VAL A 313 0.76 22.10 -2.09
C VAL A 313 0.95 22.82 -0.74
N HIS A 314 0.89 24.15 -0.73
CA HIS A 314 0.98 24.95 0.49
C HIS A 314 -0.13 24.58 1.49
N ALA A 315 -1.39 24.44 1.04
CA ALA A 315 -2.51 24.04 1.89
C ALA A 315 -2.33 22.65 2.50
N MET A 316 -1.79 21.70 1.72
CA MET A 316 -1.51 20.34 2.19
C MET A 316 -0.35 20.32 3.19
N ILE A 317 0.76 21.02 2.93
CA ILE A 317 1.89 21.15 3.86
C ILE A 317 1.41 21.73 5.19
N LYS A 318 0.63 22.82 5.13
CA LYS A 318 0.14 23.50 6.33
C LYS A 318 -0.78 22.62 7.16
N ARG A 319 -1.78 21.97 6.54
CA ARG A 319 -2.65 21.02 7.25
C ARG A 319 -1.85 19.83 7.82
N LEU A 320 -0.85 19.33 7.11
CA LEU A 320 0.01 18.24 7.62
C LEU A 320 0.70 18.65 8.93
N LEU A 321 1.27 19.86 8.97
CA LEU A 321 1.94 20.38 10.16
C LEU A 321 0.96 20.68 11.30
N GLN A 322 -0.24 21.20 10.99
CA GLN A 322 -1.30 21.40 11.97
C GLN A 322 -1.74 20.10 12.62
N VAL A 323 -1.92 19.04 11.83
CA VAL A 323 -2.29 17.73 12.35
C VAL A 323 -1.14 17.13 13.15
N SER A 324 0.12 17.28 12.71
CA SER A 324 1.26 16.71 13.44
C SER A 324 1.45 17.28 14.84
N LEU A 325 0.96 18.49 15.14
CA LEU A 325 0.97 19.06 16.51
C LEU A 325 0.21 18.19 17.52
N THR A 326 -0.75 17.37 17.07
CA THR A 326 -1.55 16.49 17.94
C THR A 326 -1.07 15.03 17.96
N MET A 327 -0.01 14.72 17.21
CA MET A 327 0.44 13.36 16.96
C MET A 327 1.65 12.97 17.80
N SER A 328 2.09 11.71 17.69
CA SER A 328 3.27 11.23 18.40
C SER A 328 4.57 11.86 17.85
N PRO A 329 5.65 11.93 18.65
CA PRO A 329 6.94 12.46 18.20
C PRO A 329 7.48 11.81 16.92
N ALA A 330 7.28 10.50 16.77
CA ALA A 330 7.68 9.77 15.56
C ALA A 330 6.99 10.31 14.30
N PHE A 331 5.69 10.61 14.43
CA PHE A 331 4.92 11.20 13.35
C PHE A 331 5.37 12.64 13.06
N CYS A 332 5.65 13.44 14.10
CA CYS A 332 6.19 14.79 13.93
C CYS A 332 7.52 14.80 13.16
N CYS A 333 8.46 13.92 13.53
CA CYS A 333 9.73 13.77 12.80
C CYS A 333 9.50 13.38 11.34
N ALA A 334 8.60 12.45 11.07
CA ALA A 334 8.27 12.02 9.71
C ALA A 334 7.62 13.12 8.87
N ALA A 335 6.70 13.89 9.46
CA ALA A 335 6.05 15.02 8.81
C ALA A 335 7.06 16.13 8.49
N LEU A 336 7.93 16.50 9.44
CA LEU A 336 8.99 17.49 9.24
C LEU A 336 9.99 17.04 8.17
N PHE A 337 10.39 15.76 8.18
CA PHE A 337 11.27 15.19 7.17
C PHE A 337 10.63 15.22 5.77
N LEU A 338 9.37 14.81 5.66
CA LEU A 338 8.60 14.86 4.41
C LEU A 338 8.51 16.29 3.87
N VAL A 339 8.19 17.27 4.73
CA VAL A 339 8.18 18.69 4.35
C VAL A 339 9.57 19.14 3.89
N SER A 340 10.65 18.74 4.57
CA SER A 340 12.01 19.05 4.14
C SER A 340 12.32 18.53 2.74
N GLU A 341 11.97 17.27 2.43
CA GLU A 341 12.16 16.70 1.10
C GLU A 341 11.35 17.44 0.02
N LEU A 342 10.13 17.90 0.34
CA LEU A 342 9.31 18.70 -0.57
C LEU A 342 9.90 20.08 -0.83
N LEU A 343 10.39 20.77 0.21
CA LEU A 343 11.05 22.07 0.09
C LEU A 343 12.37 21.96 -0.72
N GLN A 344 13.09 20.84 -0.59
CA GLN A 344 14.29 20.59 -1.40
C GLN A 344 13.95 20.34 -2.87
N HIS A 345 12.83 19.68 -3.15
CA HIS A 345 12.38 19.42 -4.52
C HIS A 345 11.96 20.70 -5.25
N ASN A 346 11.23 21.58 -4.58
CA ASN A 346 10.85 22.87 -5.13
C ASN A 346 11.13 24.01 -4.13
N LYS A 347 12.17 24.79 -4.45
CA LYS A 347 12.63 25.91 -3.62
C LYS A 347 11.56 27.01 -3.46
N SER A 348 10.60 27.13 -4.39
CA SER A 348 9.54 28.13 -4.28
C SER A 348 8.68 27.95 -3.03
N PHE A 349 8.56 26.72 -2.53
CA PHE A 349 7.78 26.42 -1.33
C PHE A 349 8.41 26.96 -0.04
N ARG A 350 9.69 27.36 -0.06
CA ARG A 350 10.33 28.04 1.09
C ARG A 350 9.75 29.43 1.35
N ALA A 351 9.01 30.01 0.39
CA ALA A 351 8.29 31.26 0.61
C ALA A 351 7.40 31.22 1.87
N LEU A 352 6.83 30.06 2.20
CA LEU A 352 6.04 29.85 3.43
C LEU A 352 6.80 30.07 4.76
N ILE A 353 8.14 30.04 4.73
CA ILE A 353 9.02 30.24 5.89
C ILE A 353 9.69 31.61 5.80
N ASP A 354 10.20 31.95 4.61
CA ASP A 354 11.08 33.10 4.42
C ASP A 354 10.31 34.42 4.15
N GLN A 355 9.08 34.35 3.63
CA GLN A 355 8.26 35.54 3.37
C GLN A 355 7.33 35.82 4.56
N PRO A 356 7.25 37.08 5.04
CA PRO A 356 6.30 37.47 6.07
C PRO A 356 4.85 37.43 5.55
N GLU A 357 3.89 37.20 6.44
CA GLU A 357 2.46 37.27 6.09
C GLU A 357 2.11 38.67 5.61
N HIS A 358 1.27 38.76 4.57
CA HIS A 358 0.72 40.04 4.16
C HIS A 358 -0.27 40.47 5.25
N ASP A 359 0.01 41.61 5.90
CA ASP A 359 -0.78 42.10 7.03
C ASP A 359 -2.16 42.59 6.55
N LEU A 360 -3.12 41.67 6.40
CA LEU A 360 -4.50 41.95 5.99
C LEU A 360 -5.26 42.81 7.03
N THR A 361 -4.67 43.06 8.20
CA THR A 361 -5.34 43.78 9.29
C THR A 361 -5.23 45.30 9.19
N GLN A 362 -4.29 45.84 8.40
CA GLN A 362 -4.08 47.29 8.32
C GLN A 362 -4.92 47.98 7.23
N ASP A 363 -5.27 47.28 6.15
CA ASP A 363 -6.00 47.89 5.02
C ASP A 363 -7.52 47.65 5.03
N ASP A 364 -8.03 46.70 5.84
CA ASP A 364 -9.46 46.30 5.80
C ASP A 364 -10.34 46.85 6.94
N VAL A 365 -9.80 47.62 7.90
CA VAL A 365 -10.63 48.23 8.97
C VAL A 365 -11.61 49.27 8.41
N ALA A 366 -11.36 49.82 7.22
CA ALA A 366 -12.23 50.80 6.58
C ALA A 366 -13.40 50.19 5.79
N VAL A 367 -13.36 48.90 5.41
CA VAL A 367 -14.35 48.29 4.48
C VAL A 367 -15.25 47.26 5.16
N ALA A 368 -14.81 46.63 6.25
CA ALA A 368 -15.59 45.61 6.96
C ALA A 368 -16.81 46.14 7.74
N ALA A 369 -16.90 47.46 7.98
CA ALA A 369 -18.03 48.06 8.71
C ALA A 369 -19.29 48.31 7.86
N LYS A 370 -19.27 48.04 6.54
CA LYS A 370 -20.40 48.36 5.63
C LYS A 370 -21.11 47.16 5.01
N ASN A 371 -20.77 45.91 5.34
CA ASN A 371 -21.34 44.73 4.65
C ASN A 371 -22.09 43.72 5.53
N GLU A 372 -22.43 44.06 6.78
CA GLU A 372 -23.30 43.22 7.63
C GLU A 372 -24.72 43.78 7.75
N THR A 373 -25.48 43.90 6.66
CA THR A 373 -26.93 43.65 6.63
C THR A 373 -27.47 43.72 5.21
N LYS A 374 -27.73 42.57 4.59
CA LYS A 374 -28.78 42.42 3.55
C LYS A 374 -29.50 41.09 3.77
N SER A 375 -30.45 41.12 4.69
CA SER A 375 -31.69 40.34 4.58
C SER A 375 -32.76 41.23 3.96
N ASP A 376 -33.59 40.62 3.12
CA ASP A 376 -34.73 41.13 2.35
C ASP A 376 -35.53 42.29 3.00
N ASP A 377 -35.79 43.35 2.22
CA ASP A 377 -37.11 43.89 1.84
C ASP A 377 -37.11 45.41 1.49
N GLU A 378 -37.82 45.70 0.40
CA GLU A 378 -38.52 46.91 -0.06
C GLU A 378 -38.13 48.37 0.35
N ASP A 379 -37.92 49.15 -0.72
CA ASP A 379 -38.50 50.49 -1.02
C ASP A 379 -37.93 51.79 -0.38
N GLY A 380 -37.78 52.80 -1.25
CA GLY A 380 -38.02 54.19 -0.90
C GLY A 380 -36.84 55.09 -0.53
N SER A 381 -36.49 55.96 -1.50
CA SER A 381 -36.00 57.34 -1.35
C SER A 381 -34.53 57.64 -1.03
N GLU A 382 -33.89 58.23 -2.04
CA GLU A 382 -32.69 59.06 -1.96
C GLU A 382 -32.97 60.34 -1.16
N GLN A 383 -32.06 60.75 -0.29
CA GLN A 383 -31.66 62.16 -0.20
C GLN A 383 -30.29 62.34 0.47
N SER A 384 -29.48 63.12 -0.23
CA SER A 384 -28.12 63.56 0.02
C SER A 384 -28.00 64.62 1.13
N SER A 385 -26.85 64.62 1.79
CA SER A 385 -26.08 65.80 2.25
C SER A 385 -25.01 65.27 3.23
N ASP A 386 -23.82 65.79 3.41
CA ASP A 386 -22.90 66.70 2.72
C ASP A 386 -21.58 66.59 3.54
N GLU A 387 -20.53 67.29 3.09
CA GLU A 387 -19.28 67.62 3.81
C GLU A 387 -18.14 66.59 3.63
N GLU A 388 -17.23 66.73 2.66
CA GLU A 388 -16.25 67.80 2.32
C GLU A 388 -14.85 67.60 2.94
N ASN A 389 -13.86 67.80 2.04
CA ASN A 389 -12.42 68.07 2.22
C ASN A 389 -11.48 66.85 2.25
N GLN A 390 -10.35 66.82 1.54
CA GLN A 390 -9.68 67.76 0.61
C GLN A 390 -8.51 66.96 -0.01
N ASP A 391 -8.25 67.08 -1.31
CA ASP A 391 -6.90 67.11 -1.94
C ASP A 391 -7.04 67.22 -3.49
N ASP A 392 -7.57 68.35 -3.96
CA ASP A 392 -7.76 68.69 -5.37
C ASP A 392 -6.62 69.56 -5.91
N ALA A 393 -5.47 68.97 -6.25
CA ALA A 393 -4.41 69.73 -6.94
C ALA A 393 -3.62 68.98 -8.02
N GLU A 394 -3.62 67.63 -8.05
CA GLU A 394 -2.82 66.88 -9.04
C GLU A 394 -3.66 66.32 -10.22
N ASP A 395 -4.98 66.25 -10.11
CA ASP A 395 -5.86 65.71 -11.17
C ASP A 395 -6.21 66.73 -12.28
N ALA A 396 -6.08 68.03 -12.02
CA ALA A 396 -6.48 69.08 -12.97
C ALA A 396 -5.53 69.21 -14.17
N ASP A 397 -4.23 68.95 -13.99
CA ASP A 397 -3.24 69.05 -15.06
C ASP A 397 -3.33 67.86 -16.04
N LEU A 398 -3.65 66.66 -15.52
CA LEU A 398 -3.86 65.45 -16.33
C LEU A 398 -5.14 65.53 -17.19
N GLU A 399 -6.20 66.12 -16.65
CA GLU A 399 -7.46 66.36 -17.37
C GLU A 399 -7.28 67.41 -18.49
N ALA A 400 -6.44 68.42 -18.27
CA ALA A 400 -6.11 69.45 -19.24
C ALA A 400 -5.21 68.94 -20.38
N GLU A 401 -4.29 68.00 -20.11
CA GLU A 401 -3.52 67.31 -21.16
C GLU A 401 -4.39 66.35 -21.98
N ARG A 402 -5.34 65.64 -21.35
CA ARG A 402 -6.32 64.78 -22.04
C ARG A 402 -7.21 65.57 -23.01
N LYS A 403 -7.68 66.76 -22.62
CA LYS A 403 -8.48 67.62 -23.51
C LYS A 403 -7.67 68.19 -24.67
N ARG A 404 -6.39 68.54 -24.44
CA ARG A 404 -5.48 69.02 -25.50
C ARG A 404 -5.15 67.92 -26.51
N SER A 405 -4.89 66.70 -26.05
CA SER A 405 -4.63 65.54 -26.92
C SER A 405 -5.88 65.10 -27.69
N ALA A 406 -7.07 65.14 -27.08
CA ALA A 406 -8.34 64.89 -27.77
C ALA A 406 -8.67 65.93 -28.85
N ALA A 407 -8.37 67.22 -28.60
CA ALA A 407 -8.55 68.28 -29.59
C ALA A 407 -7.59 68.17 -30.79
N LEU A 408 -6.36 67.69 -30.55
CA LEU A 408 -5.36 67.43 -31.60
C LEU A 408 -5.75 66.24 -32.49
N LEU A 409 -6.34 65.19 -31.91
CA LEU A 409 -6.82 64.04 -32.66
C LEU A 409 -8.03 64.40 -33.55
N LYS A 410 -8.90 65.30 -33.08
CA LYS A 410 -10.04 65.82 -33.84
C LYS A 410 -9.63 66.69 -35.03
N SER A 411 -8.53 67.45 -34.93
CA SER A 411 -8.03 68.27 -36.05
C SER A 411 -7.33 67.43 -37.14
N MET A 412 -6.98 66.18 -36.85
CA MET A 412 -6.38 65.23 -37.82
C MET A 412 -7.40 64.32 -38.52
N GLY A 413 -8.71 64.50 -38.30
CA GLY A 413 -9.77 63.82 -39.06
C GLY A 413 -9.94 62.32 -38.76
N LEU A 414 -9.58 61.88 -37.56
CA LEU A 414 -9.78 60.50 -37.08
C LEU A 414 -10.99 60.45 -36.14
N ASP A 415 -12.19 60.32 -36.69
CA ASP A 415 -13.41 60.06 -35.92
C ASP A 415 -13.45 58.59 -35.50
N VAL A 416 -13.15 58.30 -34.22
CA VAL A 416 -13.42 56.99 -33.62
C VAL A 416 -14.80 57.06 -32.98
N ALA A 417 -15.79 56.47 -33.66
CA ALA A 417 -17.10 56.20 -33.07
C ALA A 417 -16.92 55.37 -31.78
N GLU A 418 -17.57 55.81 -30.71
CA GLU A 418 -17.64 55.09 -29.43
C GLU A 418 -18.47 53.80 -29.62
N GLU A 419 -17.84 52.75 -30.16
CA GLU A 419 -18.23 51.39 -29.81
C GLU A 419 -17.79 51.14 -28.38
N GLU A 420 -18.71 50.70 -27.53
CA GLU A 420 -18.51 50.27 -26.14
C GLU A 420 -17.36 49.26 -26.04
N ARG A 421 -16.13 49.76 -25.95
CA ARG A 421 -15.00 48.98 -25.45
C ARG A 421 -15.23 48.86 -23.96
N ALA A 422 -15.80 47.72 -23.57
CA ALA A 422 -15.72 47.19 -22.22
C ALA A 422 -14.31 47.50 -21.68
N VAL A 423 -14.26 48.41 -20.72
CA VAL A 423 -13.06 48.66 -19.94
C VAL A 423 -12.67 47.31 -19.37
N VAL A 424 -11.63 46.70 -19.93
CA VAL A 424 -10.91 45.63 -19.25
C VAL A 424 -10.35 46.31 -18.02
N LYS A 425 -11.11 46.23 -16.92
CA LYS A 425 -10.59 46.52 -15.60
C LYS A 425 -9.27 45.74 -15.51
N PRO A 426 -8.14 46.36 -15.14
CA PRO A 426 -6.97 45.58 -14.80
C PRO A 426 -7.43 44.48 -13.83
N PRO A 427 -6.91 43.23 -13.94
CA PRO A 427 -7.39 42.15 -13.09
C PRO A 427 -7.36 42.67 -11.67
N LEU A 428 -8.53 42.72 -11.04
CA LEU A 428 -8.64 43.02 -9.62
C LEU A 428 -7.63 42.07 -8.99
N VAL A 429 -6.58 42.64 -8.39
CA VAL A 429 -5.69 41.87 -7.54
C VAL A 429 -6.61 41.40 -6.43
N GLU A 430 -7.09 40.16 -6.53
CA GLU A 430 -7.93 39.58 -5.49
C GLU A 430 -7.09 39.63 -4.22
N ASN A 431 -7.54 40.41 -3.23
CA ASN A 431 -6.86 40.48 -1.94
C ASN A 431 -6.63 39.05 -1.45
N PRO A 432 -5.41 38.73 -0.97
CA PRO A 432 -5.07 37.36 -0.60
C PRO A 432 -6.07 36.85 0.43
N THR A 433 -6.83 35.82 0.08
CA THR A 433 -7.84 35.27 0.99
C THR A 433 -7.15 34.70 2.23
N PRO A 434 -7.61 35.03 3.45
CA PRO A 434 -7.00 34.51 4.67
C PRO A 434 -7.10 32.98 4.72
N TYR A 435 -6.11 32.34 5.35
CA TYR A 435 -6.05 30.88 5.40
C TYR A 435 -7.21 30.28 6.20
N ASP A 436 -8.01 29.42 5.56
CA ASP A 436 -9.10 28.66 6.18
C ASP A 436 -8.75 27.15 6.29
N PRO A 437 -8.46 26.64 7.50
CA PRO A 437 -8.13 25.23 7.72
C PRO A 437 -9.30 24.28 7.50
N ARG A 438 -10.56 24.76 7.46
CA ARG A 438 -11.76 23.92 7.28
C ARG A 438 -12.23 23.86 5.83
N LYS A 439 -11.59 24.57 4.91
CA LYS A 439 -11.95 24.51 3.50
C LYS A 439 -11.88 23.08 2.97
N ARG A 440 -12.88 22.71 2.18
CA ARG A 440 -12.98 21.37 1.58
C ARG A 440 -11.97 21.16 0.45
N ASN A 441 -11.87 22.11 -0.47
CA ASN A 441 -10.91 22.06 -1.58
C ASN A 441 -9.64 22.83 -1.17
N PRO A 442 -8.45 22.19 -1.18
CA PRO A 442 -7.20 22.82 -0.77
C PRO A 442 -6.77 23.99 -1.67
N LEU A 443 -7.23 24.06 -2.93
CA LEU A 443 -6.92 25.18 -3.83
C LEU A 443 -7.41 26.53 -3.31
N TYR A 444 -8.54 26.54 -2.60
CA TYR A 444 -9.19 27.75 -2.10
C TYR A 444 -9.00 27.92 -0.59
N ALA A 445 -7.97 27.30 -0.02
CA ALA A 445 -7.70 27.37 1.41
C ALA A 445 -6.91 28.64 1.80
N GLY A 446 -6.35 29.40 0.84
CA GLY A 446 -5.60 30.63 1.13
C GLY A 446 -4.25 30.41 1.82
N ALA A 447 -3.65 29.21 1.67
CA ALA A 447 -2.44 28.85 2.42
C ALA A 447 -1.16 29.55 1.94
N GLU A 448 -1.17 30.11 0.73
CA GLU A 448 -0.05 30.86 0.17
C GLU A 448 0.15 32.24 0.82
N ALA A 449 -0.90 32.80 1.40
CA ALA A 449 -0.88 34.11 2.05
C ALA A 449 -0.41 34.06 3.50
N SER A 450 -0.16 32.86 4.07
CA SER A 450 0.07 32.70 5.50
C SER A 450 1.26 31.77 5.78
N CYS A 451 2.06 32.14 6.77
CA CYS A 451 3.30 31.48 7.16
C CYS A 451 3.06 30.16 7.89
N LEU A 452 4.12 29.34 7.99
CA LEU A 452 4.15 28.09 8.75
C LEU A 452 4.42 28.31 10.25
N TRP A 453 3.51 29.00 10.92
CA TRP A 453 3.58 29.22 12.37
C TRP A 453 3.59 27.93 13.19
N GLU A 454 3.11 26.82 12.61
CA GLU A 454 3.15 25.49 13.22
C GLU A 454 4.58 25.01 13.51
N LEU A 455 5.62 25.59 12.87
CA LEU A 455 7.02 25.28 13.15
C LEU A 455 7.48 25.78 14.52
N GLN A 456 6.89 26.85 15.05
CA GLN A 456 7.32 27.44 16.32
C GLN A 456 7.14 26.47 17.52
N PRO A 457 5.99 25.80 17.70
CA PRO A 457 5.85 24.74 18.70
C PRO A 457 6.83 23.58 18.49
N PHE A 458 7.20 23.25 17.25
CA PHE A 458 8.18 22.18 17.00
C PHE A 458 9.59 22.55 17.45
N LEU A 459 10.00 23.83 17.34
CA LEU A 459 11.31 24.31 17.81
C LEU A 459 11.52 24.15 19.32
N VAL A 460 10.43 24.18 20.09
CA VAL A 460 10.43 24.06 21.57
C VAL A 460 9.81 22.72 22.02
N HIS A 461 9.73 21.75 21.11
CA HIS A 461 9.11 20.47 21.39
C HIS A 461 9.88 19.68 22.47
N TYR A 462 9.15 18.97 23.35
CA TYR A 462 9.75 18.20 24.45
C TYR A 462 10.68 17.08 23.97
N HIS A 463 10.40 16.52 22.80
CA HIS A 463 11.26 15.51 22.17
C HIS A 463 12.40 16.19 21.40
N PRO A 464 13.67 15.97 21.76
CA PRO A 464 14.81 16.72 21.23
C PRO A 464 15.04 16.51 19.73
N SER A 465 14.76 15.31 19.19
CA SER A 465 14.91 15.06 17.76
C SER A 465 13.88 15.85 16.94
N VAL A 466 12.67 16.08 17.47
CA VAL A 466 11.66 16.91 16.80
C VAL A 466 12.13 18.36 16.78
N ALA A 467 12.64 18.87 17.90
CA ALA A 467 13.19 20.21 17.99
C ALA A 467 14.42 20.41 17.09
N GLN A 468 15.30 19.41 17.00
CA GLN A 468 16.46 19.46 16.11
C GLN A 468 16.04 19.44 14.63
N PHE A 469 15.08 18.58 14.24
CA PHE A 469 14.57 18.54 12.88
C PHE A 469 13.87 19.86 12.49
N ALA A 470 13.12 20.46 13.41
CA ALA A 470 12.51 21.77 13.19
C ALA A 470 13.56 22.87 12.98
N LYS A 471 14.63 22.88 13.78
CA LYS A 471 15.76 23.83 13.60
C LYS A 471 16.44 23.64 12.24
N GLN A 472 16.78 22.39 11.90
CA GLN A 472 17.39 22.06 10.60
C GLN A 472 16.49 22.43 9.42
N LEU A 473 15.16 22.31 9.56
CA LEU A 473 14.21 22.70 8.53
C LEU A 473 14.18 24.22 8.29
N VAL A 474 14.21 25.01 9.37
CA VAL A 474 14.29 26.48 9.31
C VAL A 474 15.61 26.90 8.67
N ASP A 475 16.73 26.34 9.14
CA ASP A 475 18.08 26.66 8.64
C ASP A 475 18.30 26.20 7.18
N GLY A 476 17.56 25.18 6.73
CA GLY A 476 17.66 24.70 5.35
C GLY A 476 17.01 23.34 5.14
N ALA A 477 17.80 22.28 5.31
CA ALA A 477 17.45 20.92 4.97
C ALA A 477 17.75 19.96 6.13
N ILE A 478 16.84 19.03 6.39
CA ILE A 478 17.05 17.93 7.32
C ILE A 478 17.92 16.88 6.62
N SER A 479 19.10 16.59 7.18
CA SER A 479 19.99 15.53 6.68
C SER A 479 19.82 14.28 7.52
N TYR A 480 18.86 13.43 7.17
CA TYR A 480 18.59 12.18 7.87
C TYR A 480 18.55 10.99 6.90
N LYS A 481 19.22 9.88 7.27
CA LYS A 481 19.37 8.68 6.43
C LYS A 481 18.52 7.47 6.89
N GLY A 482 17.83 7.58 8.02
CA GLY A 482 16.98 6.51 8.59
C GLY A 482 15.51 6.62 8.19
N ASP A 483 14.65 5.82 8.83
CA ASP A 483 13.19 5.92 8.67
C ASP A 483 12.58 6.56 9.94
N PRO A 484 12.16 7.83 9.88
CA PRO A 484 11.66 8.54 11.05
C PRO A 484 10.45 7.87 11.72
N LEU A 485 9.63 7.14 10.95
CA LEU A 485 8.43 6.49 11.48
C LEU A 485 8.74 5.26 12.32
N ASN A 486 9.87 4.61 12.09
CA ASN A 486 10.30 3.42 12.82
C ASN A 486 11.33 3.77 13.91
N ASP A 487 12.28 4.64 13.59
CA ASP A 487 13.44 4.92 14.44
C ASP A 487 13.09 5.78 15.67
N PHE A 488 12.06 6.63 15.59
CA PHE A 488 11.60 7.47 16.69
C PHE A 488 10.37 6.91 17.42
N THR A 489 10.05 5.63 17.24
CA THR A 489 8.96 4.99 17.98
C THR A 489 9.30 4.82 19.46
N LEU A 490 8.28 4.85 20.32
CA LEU A 490 8.46 4.59 21.75
C LEU A 490 9.11 3.23 22.03
N SER A 491 8.81 2.21 21.24
CA SER A 491 9.41 0.88 21.40
C SER A 491 10.92 0.92 21.18
N VAL A 492 11.38 1.53 20.08
CA VAL A 492 12.82 1.66 19.78
C VAL A 492 13.50 2.55 20.82
N PHE A 493 12.85 3.63 21.26
CA PHE A 493 13.34 4.47 22.34
C PHE A 493 13.51 3.69 23.65
N PHE A 494 12.51 2.89 24.04
CA PHE A 494 12.60 2.04 25.24
C PHE A 494 13.63 0.94 25.08
N ASP A 495 13.74 0.30 23.92
CA ASP A 495 14.77 -0.72 23.68
C ASP A 495 16.17 -0.10 23.83
N LYS A 496 16.39 1.10 23.29
CA LYS A 496 17.64 1.86 23.48
C LYS A 496 17.85 2.26 24.95
N PHE A 497 16.82 2.74 25.64
CA PHE A 497 16.89 3.17 27.06
C PHE A 497 17.07 2.00 28.04
N VAL A 498 16.50 0.84 27.73
CA VAL A 498 16.47 -0.36 28.58
C VAL A 498 17.65 -1.28 28.31
N ASN A 499 18.50 -0.99 27.31
CA ASN A 499 19.73 -1.74 26.96
C ASN A 499 20.84 -1.67 28.04
N LYS A 500 20.45 -2.00 29.27
CA LYS A 500 21.25 -2.51 30.37
C LYS A 500 21.46 -4.01 30.14
N LYS A 501 22.38 -4.32 29.22
CA LYS A 501 22.78 -5.65 28.73
C LYS A 501 21.68 -6.40 27.95
N PRO A 502 21.87 -6.71 26.66
CA PRO A 502 20.89 -7.51 25.92
C PRO A 502 20.79 -8.89 26.58
N LYS A 503 19.60 -9.25 27.08
CA LYS A 503 19.29 -10.64 27.38
C LYS A 503 19.14 -11.37 26.05
N THR A 504 19.98 -12.36 25.80
CA THR A 504 19.82 -13.32 24.71
C THR A 504 18.43 -13.94 24.81
N LYS A 505 17.51 -13.55 23.92
CA LYS A 505 16.23 -14.24 23.77
C LYS A 505 16.45 -15.41 22.81
N ASP A 506 16.59 -16.60 23.36
CA ASP A 506 16.39 -17.85 22.62
C ASP A 506 14.92 -17.97 22.24
N GLY A 507 14.62 -17.82 20.95
CA GLY A 507 13.29 -17.97 20.38
C GLY A 507 13.36 -18.35 18.90
N PRO A 508 12.51 -19.26 18.38
CA PRO A 508 12.77 -19.96 17.14
C PRO A 508 12.19 -19.21 15.94
N HIS A 509 12.87 -18.17 15.45
CA HIS A 509 12.68 -17.68 14.09
C HIS A 509 14.01 -17.16 13.52
N ARG A 510 14.78 -18.07 12.92
CA ARG A 510 15.91 -17.76 12.04
C ARG A 510 15.36 -17.32 10.67
N TYR A 511 15.65 -16.08 10.28
CA TYR A 511 15.81 -15.75 8.87
C TYR A 511 17.28 -16.05 8.52
N ASN A 512 17.50 -16.90 7.53
CA ASN A 512 18.82 -17.27 7.05
C ASN A 512 19.51 -16.03 6.44
N GLY A 513 20.49 -15.50 7.13
CA GLY A 513 21.53 -14.64 6.59
C GLY A 513 22.83 -15.04 7.28
N SER A 514 23.77 -15.56 6.50
CA SER A 514 25.11 -15.94 6.96
C SER A 514 25.74 -14.81 7.78
N ARG A 515 25.90 -14.99 9.10
CA ARG A 515 26.68 -14.09 9.94
C ARG A 515 28.09 -14.66 10.10
N GLY A 516 29.00 -14.10 9.31
CA GLY A 516 30.41 -14.05 9.65
C GLY A 516 30.62 -13.25 10.93
N ASP A 517 31.61 -13.68 11.69
CA ASP A 517 31.97 -13.32 13.05
C ASP A 517 32.65 -11.94 13.18
N ASN A 518 32.06 -10.89 12.59
CA ASN A 518 32.57 -9.51 12.72
C ASN A 518 31.43 -8.57 13.16
N ASP A 519 31.05 -8.66 14.42
CA ASP A 519 30.11 -7.70 15.04
C ASP A 519 30.86 -6.45 15.51
N ALA A 520 31.30 -5.62 14.56
CA ALA A 520 31.82 -4.28 14.83
C ALA A 520 30.70 -3.26 15.16
N ASN A 521 29.43 -3.70 15.13
CA ASN A 521 28.23 -2.90 15.41
C ASN A 521 27.42 -3.48 16.59
N ALA A 522 28.11 -4.08 17.58
CA ALA A 522 27.48 -4.34 18.86
C ALA A 522 26.94 -3.01 19.40
N VAL A 523 25.61 -2.89 19.48
CA VAL A 523 24.91 -1.68 19.93
C VAL A 523 25.50 -1.26 21.27
N VAL A 524 26.36 -0.24 21.24
CA VAL A 524 27.01 0.29 22.42
C VAL A 524 25.90 0.75 23.35
N SER A 525 25.85 0.20 24.56
CA SER A 525 24.86 0.60 25.55
C SER A 525 25.01 2.10 25.79
N VAL A 526 23.91 2.83 25.65
CA VAL A 526 23.85 4.28 25.84
C VAL A 526 24.22 4.71 27.29
N ASP A 527 24.22 3.75 28.22
CA ASP A 527 24.65 3.91 29.61
C ASP A 527 26.18 3.76 29.81
N SER A 528 26.91 3.31 28.79
CA SER A 528 28.33 2.93 28.94
C SER A 528 29.25 4.15 29.06
N ASP A 529 30.32 4.00 29.85
CA ASP A 529 31.35 5.05 29.99
C ASP A 529 32.02 5.39 28.63
N GLN A 530 32.06 4.42 27.69
CA GLN A 530 32.57 4.62 26.34
C GLN A 530 31.67 5.55 25.50
N PHE A 531 30.34 5.44 25.63
CA PHE A 531 29.39 6.29 24.93
C PHE A 531 29.39 7.73 25.49
N LEU A 532 29.55 7.87 26.81
CA LEU A 532 29.64 9.18 27.48
C LEU A 532 30.96 9.92 27.21
N ALA A 533 32.02 9.21 26.86
CA ALA A 533 33.32 9.78 26.50
C ALA A 533 33.42 10.23 25.04
N GLN A 534 32.42 9.93 24.20
CA GLN A 534 32.40 10.40 22.81
C GLN A 534 32.17 11.92 22.74
N ASP A 535 32.76 12.54 21.71
CA ASP A 535 32.48 13.94 21.37
C ASP A 535 31.02 14.09 20.94
N GLU A 536 30.35 15.16 21.39
CA GLU A 536 28.93 15.40 21.14
C GLU A 536 28.58 15.45 19.64
N ALA A 537 29.53 15.89 18.80
CA ALA A 537 29.37 15.95 17.34
C ALA A 537 29.47 14.58 16.65
N ALA A 538 30.06 13.58 17.31
CA ALA A 538 30.22 12.22 16.77
C ALA A 538 29.04 11.30 17.15
N VAL A 539 28.18 11.73 18.08
CA VAL A 539 27.01 10.97 18.51
C VAL A 539 25.92 11.04 17.43
N ALA A 540 25.37 9.88 17.07
CA ALA A 540 24.25 9.81 16.14
C ALA A 540 23.06 10.66 16.61
N GLU A 541 22.37 11.33 15.69
CA GLU A 541 21.28 12.27 16.00
C GLU A 541 20.14 11.62 16.82
N THR A 542 19.90 10.32 16.62
CA THR A 542 18.91 9.55 17.39
C THR A 542 19.31 9.35 18.85
N ASP A 543 20.61 9.40 19.15
CA ASP A 543 21.17 9.02 20.45
C ASP A 543 21.65 10.23 21.26
N ARG A 544 21.57 11.43 20.69
CA ARG A 544 21.95 12.70 21.33
C ARG A 544 21.17 12.96 22.62
N PHE A 545 19.89 12.60 22.67
CA PHE A 545 19.10 12.64 23.91
C PHE A 545 19.73 11.80 25.02
N PHE A 546 20.07 10.54 24.70
CA PHE A 546 20.66 9.64 25.69
C PHE A 546 22.00 10.17 26.14
N TYR A 547 22.83 10.68 25.23
CA TYR A 547 24.11 11.30 25.57
C TYR A 547 23.95 12.46 26.55
N THR A 548 23.08 13.44 26.26
CA THR A 548 22.83 14.58 27.16
C THR A 548 22.23 14.12 28.49
N PHE A 549 21.25 13.21 28.46
CA PHE A 549 20.60 12.68 29.65
C PHE A 549 21.55 11.92 30.57
N PHE A 550 22.35 10.99 30.04
CA PHE A 550 23.29 10.21 30.85
C PHE A 550 24.48 11.06 31.31
N LYS A 551 24.91 12.07 30.55
CA LYS A 551 25.93 13.04 30.96
C LYS A 551 25.42 13.95 32.08
N GLU A 552 24.18 14.42 32.02
CA GLU A 552 23.54 15.14 33.13
C GLU A 552 23.29 14.24 34.34
N ARG A 553 22.90 12.98 34.14
CA ARG A 553 22.72 12.01 35.22
C ARG A 553 24.05 11.71 35.92
N ALA A 554 25.14 11.57 35.16
CA ALA A 554 26.49 11.40 35.69
C ALA A 554 26.95 12.62 36.49
N LYS A 555 26.55 13.84 36.10
CA LYS A 555 26.79 15.06 36.90
C LYS A 555 25.99 15.10 38.21
N ARG A 556 24.77 14.55 38.23
CA ARG A 556 23.86 14.57 39.40
C ARG A 556 24.11 13.46 40.40
N VAL A 557 24.69 12.33 39.99
CA VAL A 557 24.96 11.18 40.87
C VAL A 557 26.45 11.13 41.21
N PRO A 558 26.86 11.34 42.48
CA PRO A 558 28.26 11.18 42.87
C PRO A 558 28.70 9.72 42.64
N ALA A 559 29.89 9.54 42.08
CA ALA A 559 30.46 8.22 41.79
C ALA A 559 30.48 7.36 43.07
N LYS A 560 29.76 6.24 43.08
CA LYS A 560 29.90 5.24 44.14
C LYS A 560 31.29 4.62 44.02
N PRO A 561 32.04 4.47 45.13
CA PRO A 561 33.35 3.84 45.10
C PRO A 561 33.22 2.40 44.59
N LYS A 562 34.02 2.05 43.56
CA LYS A 562 34.08 0.67 43.02
C LYS A 562 34.57 -0.26 44.14
N LYS A 563 33.73 -1.23 44.55
CA LYS A 563 34.21 -2.36 45.36
C LYS A 563 35.11 -3.22 44.48
N VAL A 564 36.39 -3.27 44.81
CA VAL A 564 37.35 -4.25 44.28
C VAL A 564 36.87 -5.63 44.76
N LYS A 565 36.67 -6.56 43.83
CA LYS A 565 36.46 -7.97 44.12
C LYS A 565 37.85 -8.61 44.15
N ASP A 566 38.29 -9.03 45.33
CA ASP A 566 39.48 -9.87 45.47
C ASP A 566 39.11 -11.29 45.03
N ASP A 567 39.62 -11.70 43.87
CA ASP A 567 39.64 -13.10 43.44
C ASP A 567 40.92 -13.74 44.00
N ALA A 568 40.81 -14.44 45.13
CA ALA A 568 41.87 -15.30 45.63
C ALA A 568 41.29 -16.57 46.28
N THR A 569 41.83 -17.71 45.80
CA THR A 569 41.82 -19.06 46.40
C THR A 569 40.52 -19.88 46.35
N GLY A 570 40.52 -20.84 45.42
CA GLY A 570 39.61 -21.97 45.37
C GLY A 570 40.29 -23.15 44.66
N ASP A 571 41.48 -23.53 45.15
CA ASP A 571 42.18 -24.75 44.74
C ASP A 571 42.43 -25.58 46.01
N ALA A 572 41.46 -26.43 46.35
CA ALA A 572 41.61 -27.54 47.28
C ALA A 572 40.35 -28.42 47.20
N LEU A 573 40.57 -29.68 46.76
CA LEU A 573 39.83 -30.92 47.06
C LEU A 573 39.44 -31.71 45.79
N ALA A 574 40.38 -32.54 45.32
CA ALA A 574 40.10 -33.85 44.75
C ALA A 574 41.35 -34.74 44.87
N CYS A 575 41.45 -35.47 45.97
CA CYS A 575 41.99 -36.83 46.00
C CYS A 575 40.80 -37.78 46.18
#